data_AF-A0A939EHY6-F1
#
_entry.id   AF-A0A939EHY6-F1
#
_cell.length_a   1.000
_cell.length_b   1.000
_cell.length_c   1.000
_cell.angle_alpha   90.00
_cell.angle_beta   90.00
_cell.angle_gamma   90.00
#
_symmetry.space_group_name_H-M   'P 1'
#
loop_
_entity.id
_entity.type
_entity.pdbx_description
1 polymer ?
#
loop_
_entity_poly.entity_id
_entity_poly.type
_entity_poly.pdbx_seq_one_letter_code
_entity_poly.pdbx_strand_id
1 'polypeptide(L)'
;MFTSLSLRLRIFLFFLGVAAACAGIVCSALYLGYLRGGEEDATSGLVFSGVLSVFGILAVTTGVWFLFDENVAKPIERLAAAMRVRAHADAQTSLDLHQARYLGDLAPAVDAVTGKLSQISADVEEHLAEETARLMAEKAHLAILLTEIPVAIVLVSPAHLIMLYDGQAADLLGQVHVPRLSASIFDYFNEEDLRAASAKLTGKRSEVLAKVRCSRGNLTFELRLKKLSQASGYMILVDQTHARIDPRADRPLIYDFDFREHESEQAIENRPLQDLTFVVFDTETTGLTPHKDEIVQIGAVRVIKGRIVAGEEMDQLVNPGRSIPIASTKVHGITDDMVADAPDAEQAVGRFHDFSRDAVLVAHNAPFDMAFMQRYGKALGFKWDHPLLDTVLLSAVLFGENETHTLDAVCERLGVHVPEEARHTALGDAKVTAEALCKMLPILASRGYGTFGEVIEQTRKHGRLLKDLN
;
A
#
# COMPACT_ATOMS: atom_id res chain seq x y z
N MET A 1 46.53 -7.15 25.46
CA MET A 1 47.86 -7.64 25.03
C MET A 1 47.83 -8.62 23.84
N PHE A 2 46.73 -9.31 23.50
CA PHE A 2 46.70 -10.28 22.39
C PHE A 2 46.14 -9.76 21.05
N THR A 3 45.71 -8.50 20.95
CA THR A 3 45.06 -7.96 19.74
C THR A 3 46.02 -7.56 18.62
N SER A 4 47.32 -7.44 18.90
CA SER A 4 48.36 -7.12 17.91
C SER A 4 48.92 -8.33 17.16
N LEU A 5 48.55 -9.55 17.55
CA LEU A 5 48.97 -10.79 16.90
C LEU A 5 48.07 -11.08 15.69
N SER A 6 48.62 -11.64 14.61
CA SER A 6 47.81 -12.05 13.45
C SER A 6 46.76 -13.10 13.85
N LEU A 7 45.60 -13.10 13.18
CA LEU A 7 44.51 -14.06 13.47
C LEU A 7 45.01 -15.51 13.38
N ARG A 8 45.88 -15.81 12.40
CA ARG A 8 46.50 -17.13 12.23
C ARG A 8 47.32 -17.55 13.44
N LEU A 9 48.10 -16.65 14.03
CA LEU A 9 48.92 -16.94 15.20
C LEU A 9 48.08 -17.11 16.46
N ARG A 10 46.99 -16.34 16.60
CA ARG A 10 46.02 -16.51 17.70
C ARG A 10 45.33 -17.87 17.64
N ILE A 11 44.86 -18.27 16.46
CA ILE A 11 44.26 -19.59 16.24
C ILE A 11 45.27 -20.71 16.56
N PHE A 12 46.51 -20.57 16.09
CA PHE A 12 47.57 -21.55 16.39
C PHE A 12 47.82 -21.69 17.90
N LEU A 13 47.99 -20.57 18.63
CA LEU A 13 48.21 -20.58 20.08
C LEU A 13 47.01 -21.16 20.85
N PHE A 14 45.79 -20.95 20.36
CA PHE A 14 44.59 -21.54 20.92
C PHE A 14 44.60 -23.07 20.80
N PHE A 15 44.85 -23.62 19.60
CA PHE A 15 44.94 -25.07 19.40
C PHE A 15 46.10 -25.70 20.18
N LEU A 16 47.23 -25.01 20.29
CA LEU A 16 48.35 -25.42 21.14
C LEU A 16 47.93 -25.53 22.62
N GLY A 17 47.15 -24.56 23.11
CA GLY A 17 46.60 -24.58 24.47
C GLY A 17 45.62 -25.73 24.72
N VAL A 18 44.74 -26.01 23.75
CA VAL A 18 43.81 -27.16 23.83
C VAL A 18 44.58 -28.48 23.87
N ALA A 19 45.60 -28.64 23.02
CA ALA A 19 46.44 -29.83 23.01
C ALA A 19 47.17 -30.03 24.35
N ALA A 20 47.70 -28.96 24.95
CA ALA A 20 48.33 -29.00 26.26
C ALA A 20 47.34 -29.37 27.38
N ALA A 21 46.11 -28.83 27.33
CA ALA A 21 45.06 -29.15 28.30
C ALA A 21 44.64 -30.63 28.22
N CYS A 22 44.43 -31.17 27.02
CA CYS A 22 44.13 -32.59 26.82
C CYS A 22 45.26 -33.48 27.33
N ALA A 23 46.52 -33.14 27.04
CA ALA A 23 47.67 -33.88 27.55
C ALA A 23 47.73 -33.87 29.09
N GLY A 24 47.48 -32.70 29.72
CA GLY A 24 47.43 -32.56 31.16
C GLY A 24 46.32 -33.40 31.82
N ILE A 25 45.14 -33.48 31.20
CA ILE A 25 44.02 -34.31 31.68
C ILE A 25 44.40 -35.79 31.65
N VAL A 26 44.98 -36.27 30.54
CA VAL A 26 45.42 -37.66 30.42
C VAL A 26 46.49 -37.99 31.46
N CYS A 27 47.52 -37.14 31.61
CA CYS A 27 48.55 -37.33 32.62
C CYS A 27 47.99 -37.35 34.05
N SER A 28 47.06 -36.45 34.37
CA SER A 28 46.44 -36.37 35.69
C SER A 28 45.54 -37.56 35.98
N ALA A 29 44.77 -38.02 34.99
CA ALA A 29 43.92 -39.19 35.11
C ALA A 29 44.74 -40.47 35.32
N LEU A 30 45.84 -40.64 34.57
CA LEU A 30 46.77 -41.76 34.76
C LEU A 30 47.43 -41.73 36.15
N TYR A 31 47.82 -40.55 36.63
CA TYR A 31 48.40 -40.40 37.97
C TYR A 31 47.40 -40.76 39.07
N LEU A 32 46.15 -40.31 38.96
CA LEU A 32 45.08 -40.64 39.90
C LEU A 32 44.72 -42.13 39.87
N GLY A 33 44.71 -42.75 38.70
CA GLY A 33 44.51 -44.20 38.59
C GLY A 33 45.66 -45.00 39.17
N TYR A 34 46.91 -44.54 39.02
CA TYR A 34 48.07 -45.14 39.66
C TYR A 34 47.97 -45.08 41.19
N LEU A 35 47.55 -43.94 41.76
CA LEU A 35 47.34 -43.82 43.21
C LEU A 35 46.18 -44.69 43.74
N ARG A 36 45.23 -45.04 42.87
CA ARG A 36 44.05 -45.83 43.23
C ARG A 36 44.25 -47.34 43.07
N GLY A 37 45.13 -47.77 42.17
CA GLY A 37 45.47 -49.17 41.96
C GLY A 37 46.46 -49.67 43.00
N GLY A 38 45.97 -50.40 44.02
CA GLY A 38 46.84 -51.19 44.90
C GLY A 38 47.44 -52.41 44.17
N GLU A 39 48.41 -53.08 44.79
CA GLU A 39 49.21 -54.19 44.19
C GLU A 39 48.38 -55.36 43.61
N GLU A 40 47.11 -55.52 43.97
CA GLU A 40 46.27 -56.66 43.52
C GLU A 40 45.26 -56.34 42.40
N ASP A 41 45.03 -55.07 41.99
CA ASP A 41 43.97 -54.76 41.00
C ASP A 41 44.30 -53.56 40.07
N ALA A 42 45.39 -53.69 39.31
CA ALA A 42 45.89 -52.66 38.37
C ALA A 42 44.93 -52.37 37.20
N THR A 43 44.10 -53.33 36.80
CA THR A 43 43.14 -53.18 35.69
C THR A 43 42.03 -52.19 36.04
N SER A 44 41.54 -52.23 37.29
CA SER A 44 40.55 -51.28 37.81
C SER A 44 41.05 -49.82 37.79
N GLY A 45 42.33 -49.59 38.16
CA GLY A 45 42.96 -48.27 38.09
C GLY A 45 43.11 -47.73 36.66
N LEU A 46 43.44 -48.59 35.70
CA LEU A 46 43.53 -48.24 34.28
C LEU A 46 42.16 -47.91 33.67
N VAL A 47 41.14 -48.72 33.95
CA VAL A 47 39.76 -48.47 33.48
C VAL A 47 39.25 -47.14 34.04
N PHE A 48 39.50 -46.86 35.33
CA PHE A 48 39.14 -45.59 35.95
C PHE A 48 39.84 -44.40 35.28
N SER A 49 41.15 -44.50 35.00
CA SER A 49 41.91 -43.46 34.30
C SER A 49 41.37 -43.19 32.89
N GLY A 50 41.02 -44.25 32.16
CA GLY A 50 40.46 -44.16 30.82
C GLY A 50 39.12 -43.43 30.82
N VAL A 51 38.22 -43.81 31.72
CA VAL A 51 36.91 -43.14 31.88
C VAL A 51 37.09 -41.66 32.24
N LEU A 52 37.94 -41.36 33.23
CA LEU A 52 38.20 -39.99 33.67
C LEU A 52 38.81 -39.12 32.55
N SER A 53 39.73 -39.68 31.76
CA SER A 53 40.34 -39.00 30.61
C SER A 53 39.30 -38.69 29.53
N VAL A 54 38.41 -39.63 29.22
CA VAL A 54 37.35 -39.44 28.22
C VAL A 54 36.41 -38.32 28.64
N PHE A 55 35.93 -38.32 29.90
CA PHE A 55 35.07 -37.25 30.41
C PHE A 55 35.77 -35.90 30.45
N GLY A 56 37.06 -35.85 30.82
CA GLY A 56 37.83 -34.62 30.83
C GLY A 56 38.06 -34.04 29.43
N ILE A 57 38.43 -34.88 28.46
CA ILE A 57 38.59 -34.46 27.05
C ILE A 57 37.26 -34.01 26.47
N LEU A 58 36.15 -34.70 26.77
CA LEU A 58 34.82 -34.30 26.34
C LEU A 58 34.48 -32.91 26.89
N ALA A 59 34.73 -32.65 28.18
CA ALA A 59 34.47 -31.36 28.80
C ALA A 59 35.27 -30.22 28.16
N VAL A 60 36.57 -30.43 27.89
CA VAL A 60 37.41 -29.45 27.17
C VAL A 60 36.90 -29.23 25.76
N THR A 61 36.55 -30.29 25.05
CA THR A 61 36.04 -30.21 23.66
C THR A 61 34.73 -29.43 23.59
N THR A 62 33.78 -29.70 24.51
CA THR A 62 32.52 -28.95 24.61
C THR A 62 32.75 -27.50 25.00
N GLY A 63 33.69 -27.21 25.92
CA GLY A 63 34.03 -25.83 26.30
C GLY A 63 34.67 -25.04 25.15
N VAL A 64 35.57 -25.68 24.38
CA VAL A 64 36.18 -25.10 23.18
C VAL A 64 35.12 -24.83 22.11
N TRP A 65 34.22 -25.78 21.88
CA TRP A 65 33.10 -25.60 20.95
C TRP A 65 32.23 -24.41 21.37
N PHE A 66 31.85 -24.32 22.65
CA PHE A 66 31.04 -23.20 23.17
C PHE A 66 31.75 -21.85 22.97
N LEU A 67 33.05 -21.77 23.26
CA LEU A 67 33.83 -20.55 23.04
C LEU A 67 33.92 -20.17 21.56
N PHE A 68 34.07 -21.16 20.66
CA PHE A 68 34.11 -20.92 19.22
C PHE A 68 32.74 -20.48 18.69
N ASP A 69 31.66 -21.11 19.14
CA ASP A 69 30.29 -20.77 18.76
C ASP A 69 29.93 -19.33 19.14
N GLU A 70 30.21 -18.94 20.40
CA GLU A 70 29.94 -17.59 20.91
C GLU A 70 30.82 -16.50 20.28
N ASN A 71 32.12 -16.76 20.08
CA ASN A 71 33.06 -15.71 19.69
C ASN A 71 33.36 -15.67 18.18
N VAL A 72 32.95 -16.69 17.41
CA VAL A 72 33.24 -16.78 15.96
C VAL A 72 31.98 -17.08 15.15
N ALA A 73 31.26 -18.18 15.44
CA ALA A 73 30.14 -18.62 14.59
C ALA A 73 28.96 -17.63 14.62
N LYS A 74 28.42 -17.34 15.82
CA LYS A 74 27.29 -16.40 15.98
C LYS A 74 27.60 -14.99 15.46
N PRO A 75 28.78 -14.38 15.71
CA PRO A 75 29.14 -13.09 15.13
C PRO A 75 29.19 -13.09 13.60
N ILE A 76 29.69 -14.16 12.96
CA ILE A 76 29.72 -14.27 11.50
C ILE A 76 28.30 -14.36 10.92
N GLU A 77 27.43 -15.16 11.52
CA GLU A 77 26.03 -15.29 11.08
C GLU A 77 25.28 -13.96 11.21
N ARG A 78 25.47 -13.24 12.33
CA ARG A 78 24.89 -11.92 12.55
C ARG A 78 25.40 -10.89 11.54
N LEU A 79 26.70 -10.87 11.27
CA LEU A 79 27.30 -9.96 10.28
C LEU A 79 26.75 -10.26 8.87
N ALA A 80 26.65 -11.53 8.50
CA ALA A 80 26.08 -11.94 7.22
C ALA A 80 24.58 -11.62 7.09
N ALA A 81 23.81 -11.78 8.17
CA ALA A 81 22.41 -11.39 8.22
C ALA A 81 22.24 -9.88 8.06
N ALA A 82 23.03 -9.08 8.78
CA ALA A 82 23.01 -7.63 8.68
C ALA A 82 23.37 -7.13 7.27
N MET A 83 24.35 -7.75 6.61
CA MET A 83 24.68 -7.44 5.21
C MET A 83 23.55 -7.77 4.23
N ARG A 84 22.84 -8.89 4.41
CA ARG A 84 21.70 -9.26 3.55
C ARG A 84 20.51 -8.32 3.75
N VAL A 85 20.22 -7.95 4.99
CA VAL A 85 19.19 -6.96 5.30
C VAL A 85 19.51 -5.66 4.58
N ARG A 86 20.72 -5.14 4.74
CA ARG A 86 21.14 -3.88 4.10
C ARG A 86 21.19 -3.93 2.57
N ALA A 87 21.40 -5.10 1.97
CA ALA A 87 21.43 -5.26 0.51
C ALA A 87 20.04 -5.30 -0.14
N HIS A 88 18.98 -5.60 0.64
CA HIS A 88 17.64 -5.85 0.11
C HIS A 88 16.53 -5.02 0.78
N ALA A 89 16.79 -4.48 1.96
CA ALA A 89 15.93 -3.57 2.68
C ALA A 89 16.80 -2.36 3.05
N ASP A 90 16.31 -1.15 2.76
CA ASP A 90 17.00 0.14 2.94
C ASP A 90 17.24 0.52 4.42
N ALA A 91 17.70 -0.44 5.23
CA ALA A 91 17.84 -0.32 6.66
C ALA A 91 19.21 0.28 7.01
N GLN A 92 19.19 1.48 7.59
CA GLN A 92 20.36 2.19 8.13
C GLN A 92 20.80 1.66 9.51
N THR A 93 20.73 0.36 9.76
CA THR A 93 21.10 -0.19 11.07
C THR A 93 22.63 -0.21 11.23
N SER A 94 23.15 0.49 12.24
CA SER A 94 24.59 0.50 12.56
C SER A 94 25.08 -0.90 12.92
N LEU A 95 26.15 -1.38 12.26
CA LEU A 95 26.80 -2.63 12.62
C LEU A 95 27.50 -2.47 13.98
N ASP A 96 27.13 -3.27 14.97
CA ASP A 96 27.84 -3.31 16.26
C ASP A 96 29.20 -3.99 16.07
N LEU A 97 30.22 -3.17 15.77
CA LEU A 97 31.60 -3.61 15.54
C LEU A 97 32.27 -4.18 16.80
N HIS A 98 31.71 -3.96 18.00
CA HIS A 98 32.29 -4.44 19.25
C HIS A 98 32.18 -5.97 19.36
N GLN A 99 31.11 -6.57 18.84
CA GLN A 99 30.88 -8.02 18.88
C GLN A 99 31.71 -8.80 17.86
N ALA A 100 32.21 -8.14 16.81
CA ALA A 100 33.02 -8.74 15.74
C ALA A 100 34.53 -8.67 16.00
N ARG A 101 34.96 -8.30 17.21
CA ARG A 101 36.38 -8.04 17.56
C ARG A 101 37.34 -9.20 17.25
N TYR A 102 36.85 -10.44 17.26
CA TYR A 102 37.65 -11.64 16.99
C TYR A 102 37.77 -11.97 15.49
N LEU A 103 37.04 -11.27 14.61
CA LEU A 103 37.02 -11.49 13.16
C LEU A 103 38.11 -10.74 12.38
N GLY A 104 38.96 -9.98 13.07
CA GLY A 104 40.09 -9.27 12.44
C GLY A 104 39.63 -8.17 11.47
N ASP A 105 40.24 -8.12 10.28
CA ASP A 105 40.00 -7.06 9.28
C ASP A 105 38.67 -7.20 8.52
N LEU A 106 37.94 -8.29 8.74
CA LEU A 106 36.67 -8.53 8.06
C LEU A 106 35.61 -7.48 8.45
N ALA A 107 35.52 -7.14 9.74
CA ALA A 107 34.56 -6.15 10.23
C ALA A 107 34.79 -4.74 9.62
N PRO A 108 36.01 -4.16 9.66
CA PRO A 108 36.26 -2.85 9.03
C PRO A 108 36.16 -2.87 7.50
N ALA A 109 36.47 -4.00 6.83
CA ALA A 109 36.28 -4.11 5.38
C ALA A 109 34.79 -4.11 4.99
N VAL A 110 33.95 -4.82 5.75
CA VAL A 110 32.49 -4.81 5.57
C VAL A 110 31.92 -3.42 5.85
N ASP A 111 32.38 -2.75 6.89
CA ASP A 111 31.96 -1.38 7.22
C ASP A 111 32.31 -0.38 6.10
N ALA A 112 33.51 -0.45 5.54
CA ALA A 112 33.92 0.41 4.43
C ALA A 112 33.11 0.20 3.14
N VAL A 113 32.83 -1.06 2.77
CA VAL A 113 32.04 -1.38 1.57
C VAL A 113 30.58 -0.97 1.76
N THR A 114 30.00 -1.25 2.95
CA THR A 114 28.61 -0.87 3.26
C THR A 114 28.46 0.64 3.36
N GLY A 115 29.44 1.36 3.91
CA GLY A 115 29.48 2.82 3.92
C GLY A 115 29.46 3.41 2.50
N LYS A 116 30.27 2.86 1.59
CA LYS A 116 30.32 3.32 0.20
C LYS A 116 29.03 3.01 -0.59
N LEU A 117 28.42 1.84 -0.37
CA LEU A 117 27.13 1.49 -0.97
C LEU A 117 26.00 2.40 -0.48
N SER A 118 25.99 2.75 0.81
CA SER A 118 25.00 3.69 1.33
C SER A 118 25.19 5.12 0.81
N GLN A 119 26.44 5.58 0.63
CA GLN A 119 26.70 6.87 -0.02
C GLN A 119 26.20 6.88 -1.47
N ILE A 120 26.50 5.83 -2.25
CA ILE A 120 26.03 5.72 -3.64
C ILE A 120 24.50 5.65 -3.70
N SER A 121 23.86 4.89 -2.81
CA SER A 121 22.40 4.81 -2.78
C SER A 121 21.77 6.16 -2.46
N ALA A 122 22.31 6.88 -1.46
CA ALA A 122 21.84 8.22 -1.10
C ALA A 122 22.01 9.23 -2.25
N ASP A 123 23.15 9.23 -2.95
CA ASP A 123 23.39 10.11 -4.11
C ASP A 123 22.41 9.79 -5.26
N VAL A 124 22.10 8.51 -5.49
CA VAL A 124 21.14 8.08 -6.52
C VAL A 124 19.71 8.48 -6.13
N GLU A 125 19.33 8.30 -4.85
CA GLU A 125 18.03 8.72 -4.34
C GLU A 125 17.85 10.24 -4.45
N GLU A 126 18.86 11.02 -4.08
CA GLU A 126 18.84 12.48 -4.19
C GLU A 126 18.68 12.92 -5.65
N HIS A 127 19.49 12.36 -6.57
CA HIS A 127 19.40 12.72 -7.98
C HIS A 127 18.06 12.29 -8.61
N LEU A 128 17.53 11.12 -8.23
CA LEU A 128 16.22 10.66 -8.68
C LEU A 128 15.10 11.57 -8.14
N ALA A 129 15.20 12.00 -6.88
CA ALA A 129 14.24 12.91 -6.28
C ALA A 129 14.25 14.28 -6.99
N GLU A 130 15.43 14.83 -7.31
CA GLU A 130 15.58 16.09 -8.04
C GLU A 130 14.95 16.02 -9.45
N GLU A 131 15.30 15.00 -10.25
CA GLU A 131 14.75 14.86 -11.60
C GLU A 131 13.24 14.56 -11.58
N THR A 132 12.77 13.77 -10.62
CA THR A 132 11.33 13.52 -10.45
C THR A 132 10.59 14.80 -10.08
N ALA A 133 11.13 15.60 -9.16
CA ALA A 133 10.56 16.89 -8.77
C ALA A 133 10.52 17.86 -9.96
N ARG A 134 11.59 17.90 -10.76
CA ARG A 134 11.67 18.72 -11.98
C ARG A 134 10.62 18.33 -13.01
N LEU A 135 10.51 17.03 -13.33
CA LEU A 135 9.50 16.51 -14.27
C LEU A 135 8.09 16.77 -13.76
N MET A 136 7.83 16.61 -12.45
CA MET A 136 6.54 16.95 -11.86
C MET A 136 6.23 18.43 -11.96
N ALA A 137 7.20 19.32 -11.73
CA ALA A 137 7.02 20.77 -11.85
C ALA A 137 6.76 21.20 -13.30
N GLU A 138 7.51 20.67 -14.27
CA GLU A 138 7.30 20.95 -15.70
C GLU A 138 5.91 20.46 -16.15
N LYS A 139 5.53 19.26 -15.72
CA LYS A 139 4.20 18.70 -15.98
C LYS A 139 3.08 19.52 -15.33
N ALA A 140 3.26 19.98 -14.10
CA ALA A 140 2.31 20.85 -13.43
C ALA A 140 2.17 22.19 -14.16
N HIS A 141 3.27 22.76 -14.64
CA HIS A 141 3.25 23.99 -15.43
C HIS A 141 2.47 23.82 -16.75
N LEU A 142 2.70 22.72 -17.47
CA LEU A 142 1.94 22.40 -18.68
C LEU A 142 0.44 22.18 -18.37
N ALA A 143 0.11 21.53 -17.26
CA ALA A 143 -1.28 21.35 -16.83
C ALA A 143 -1.97 22.69 -16.56
N ILE A 144 -1.29 23.65 -15.92
CA ILE A 144 -1.78 25.02 -15.69
C ILE A 144 -2.01 25.74 -17.02
N LEU A 145 -1.04 25.70 -17.94
CA LEU A 145 -1.19 26.33 -19.26
C LEU A 145 -2.36 25.76 -20.07
N LEU A 146 -2.63 24.46 -19.94
CA LEU A 146 -3.77 23.81 -20.58
C LEU A 146 -5.10 24.26 -19.96
N THR A 147 -5.15 24.54 -18.66
CA THR A 147 -6.38 24.93 -17.96
C THR A 147 -6.74 26.42 -18.03
N GLU A 148 -5.81 27.25 -18.50
CA GLU A 148 -6.08 28.64 -18.93
C GLU A 148 -6.83 28.70 -20.28
N ILE A 149 -6.89 27.60 -21.03
CA ILE A 149 -7.67 27.52 -22.26
C ILE A 149 -9.17 27.38 -21.86
N PRO A 150 -10.07 28.27 -22.30
CA PRO A 150 -11.47 28.28 -21.88
C PRO A 150 -12.33 27.22 -22.61
N VAL A 151 -11.75 26.06 -22.90
CA VAL A 151 -12.40 24.98 -23.65
C VAL A 151 -12.29 23.72 -22.82
N ALA A 152 -13.41 23.10 -22.48
CA ALA A 152 -13.41 21.83 -21.77
C ALA A 152 -12.83 20.73 -22.67
N ILE A 153 -11.74 20.11 -22.22
CA ILE A 153 -11.04 19.04 -22.93
C ILE A 153 -11.34 17.70 -22.26
N VAL A 154 -11.81 16.74 -23.06
CA VAL A 154 -11.91 15.32 -22.66
C VAL A 154 -11.18 14.46 -23.68
N LEU A 155 -10.25 13.63 -23.21
CA LEU A 155 -9.60 12.61 -24.01
C LEU A 155 -10.32 11.28 -23.81
N VAL A 156 -10.70 10.63 -24.91
CA VAL A 156 -11.48 9.41 -24.91
C VAL A 156 -10.75 8.31 -25.68
N SER A 157 -10.69 7.11 -25.11
CA SER A 157 -10.13 5.92 -25.74
C SER A 157 -11.01 5.43 -26.92
N PRO A 158 -10.52 4.54 -27.80
CA PRO A 158 -11.35 3.89 -28.82
C PRO A 158 -12.52 3.09 -28.24
N ALA A 159 -12.38 2.60 -27.01
CA ALA A 159 -13.43 1.92 -26.26
C ALA A 159 -14.43 2.88 -25.60
N HIS A 160 -14.35 4.19 -25.90
CA HIS A 160 -15.22 5.23 -25.36
C HIS A 160 -15.08 5.47 -23.84
N LEU A 161 -13.89 5.22 -23.29
CA LEU A 161 -13.59 5.46 -21.88
C LEU A 161 -12.82 6.77 -21.70
N ILE A 162 -13.14 7.53 -20.65
CA ILE A 162 -12.47 8.80 -20.31
C ILE A 162 -11.05 8.50 -19.82
N MET A 163 -10.05 9.01 -20.54
CA MET A 163 -8.63 8.86 -20.18
C MET A 163 -8.04 10.12 -19.54
N LEU A 164 -8.59 11.28 -19.88
CA LEU A 164 -8.19 12.56 -19.33
C LEU A 164 -9.36 13.54 -19.43
N TYR A 165 -9.49 14.39 -18.43
CA TYR A 165 -10.36 15.56 -18.47
C TYR A 165 -9.72 16.69 -17.66
N ASP A 166 -9.93 17.93 -18.10
CA ASP A 166 -9.53 19.11 -17.34
C ASP A 166 -10.62 19.57 -16.37
N GLY A 167 -10.33 20.58 -15.56
CA GLY A 167 -11.30 21.14 -14.61
C GLY A 167 -12.57 21.66 -15.28
N GLN A 168 -12.48 22.26 -16.47
CA GLN A 168 -13.68 22.75 -17.17
C GLN A 168 -14.57 21.59 -17.64
N ALA A 169 -13.97 20.50 -18.08
CA ALA A 169 -14.68 19.27 -18.38
C ALA A 169 -15.27 18.63 -17.12
N ALA A 170 -14.57 18.66 -15.98
CA ALA A 170 -15.10 18.16 -14.72
C ALA A 170 -16.42 18.86 -14.34
N ASP A 171 -16.46 20.21 -14.41
CA ASP A 171 -17.65 21.00 -14.14
C ASP A 171 -18.80 20.69 -15.11
N LEU A 172 -18.47 20.52 -16.40
CA LEU A 172 -19.46 20.22 -17.43
C LEU A 172 -20.06 18.83 -17.24
N LEU A 173 -19.20 17.83 -17.06
CA LEU A 173 -19.59 16.45 -16.84
C LEU A 173 -20.39 16.33 -15.53
N GLY A 174 -19.96 17.07 -14.49
CA GLY A 174 -20.61 17.17 -13.18
C GLY A 174 -22.07 17.62 -13.21
N GLN A 175 -22.51 18.35 -14.24
CA GLN A 175 -23.92 18.71 -14.42
C GLN A 175 -24.81 17.52 -14.79
N VAL A 176 -24.22 16.45 -15.31
CA VAL A 176 -24.92 15.24 -15.75
C VAL A 176 -24.67 14.08 -14.76
N HIS A 177 -23.42 13.89 -14.40
CA HIS A 177 -22.96 12.79 -13.56
C HIS A 177 -21.61 13.12 -12.90
N VAL A 178 -21.25 12.45 -11.81
CA VAL A 178 -19.91 12.56 -11.19
C VAL A 178 -18.82 12.31 -12.26
N PRO A 179 -17.91 13.26 -12.53
CA PRO A 179 -16.79 13.06 -13.45
C PRO A 179 -15.80 12.05 -12.89
N ARG A 180 -15.35 11.11 -13.73
CA ARG A 180 -14.42 10.06 -13.29
C ARG A 180 -13.62 9.46 -14.44
N LEU A 181 -12.35 9.16 -14.21
CA LEU A 181 -11.47 8.45 -15.12
C LEU A 181 -11.95 7.01 -15.31
N SER A 182 -11.68 6.47 -16.49
CA SER A 182 -12.07 5.13 -16.92
C SER A 182 -13.59 4.90 -16.99
N ALA A 183 -14.42 5.93 -16.79
CA ALA A 183 -15.85 5.82 -17.05
C ALA A 183 -16.17 5.86 -18.54
N SER A 184 -17.28 5.22 -18.88
CA SER A 184 -17.90 5.37 -20.19
C SER A 184 -18.29 6.83 -20.42
N ILE A 185 -17.83 7.40 -21.52
CA ILE A 185 -18.26 8.73 -21.97
C ILE A 185 -19.79 8.78 -22.20
N PHE A 186 -20.42 7.62 -22.42
CA PHE A 186 -21.86 7.48 -22.58
C PHE A 186 -22.63 7.65 -21.26
N ASP A 187 -21.95 7.62 -20.11
CA ASP A 187 -22.55 7.99 -18.82
C ASP A 187 -22.91 9.48 -18.79
N TYR A 188 -22.34 10.30 -19.67
CA TYR A 188 -22.52 11.76 -19.72
C TYR A 188 -23.22 12.21 -21.00
N PHE A 189 -22.97 11.54 -22.12
CA PHE A 189 -23.51 11.89 -23.43
C PHE A 189 -24.34 10.76 -24.02
N ASN A 190 -25.35 11.08 -24.82
CA ASN A 190 -26.18 10.10 -25.50
C ASN A 190 -25.32 9.24 -26.46
N GLU A 191 -25.47 7.92 -26.32
CA GLU A 191 -24.65 6.94 -27.05
C GLU A 191 -24.84 7.01 -28.58
N GLU A 192 -26.08 7.09 -29.04
CA GLU A 192 -26.39 7.13 -30.48
C GLU A 192 -25.80 8.37 -31.14
N ASP A 193 -26.03 9.54 -30.52
CA ASP A 193 -25.55 10.83 -31.01
C ASP A 193 -24.01 10.85 -31.07
N LEU A 194 -23.34 10.37 -30.03
CA LEU A 194 -21.88 10.42 -29.93
C LEU A 194 -21.19 9.38 -30.83
N ARG A 195 -21.73 8.15 -30.94
CA ARG A 195 -21.21 7.15 -31.88
C ARG A 195 -21.38 7.60 -33.33
N ALA A 196 -22.50 8.22 -33.67
CA ALA A 196 -22.71 8.79 -35.00
C ALA A 196 -21.72 9.94 -35.30
N ALA A 197 -21.30 10.70 -34.29
CA ALA A 197 -20.27 11.73 -34.43
C ALA A 197 -18.87 11.14 -34.57
N SER A 198 -18.49 10.19 -33.72
CA SER A 198 -17.16 9.55 -33.75
C SER A 198 -16.94 8.74 -35.03
N ALA A 199 -17.96 8.06 -35.55
CA ALA A 199 -17.87 7.29 -36.80
C ALA A 199 -17.56 8.17 -38.04
N LYS A 200 -17.85 9.47 -37.97
CA LYS A 200 -17.49 10.43 -39.04
C LYS A 200 -16.00 10.79 -39.03
N LEU A 201 -15.25 10.49 -37.96
CA LEU A 201 -13.80 10.65 -37.88
C LEU A 201 -13.13 9.54 -38.70
N THR A 202 -12.83 9.83 -39.96
CA THR A 202 -12.17 8.91 -40.89
C THR A 202 -10.73 9.36 -41.17
N GLY A 203 -9.92 8.55 -41.84
CA GLY A 203 -8.55 8.95 -42.22
C GLY A 203 -8.46 10.27 -43.01
N LYS A 204 -9.54 10.68 -43.70
CA LYS A 204 -9.64 11.96 -44.44
C LYS A 204 -10.23 13.11 -43.62
N ARG A 205 -10.92 12.83 -42.51
CA ARG A 205 -11.65 13.82 -41.71
C ARG A 205 -11.19 13.73 -40.25
N SER A 206 -10.25 14.59 -39.89
CA SER A 206 -9.66 14.67 -38.54
C SER A 206 -10.55 15.38 -37.52
N GLU A 207 -11.65 16.00 -37.96
CA GLU A 207 -12.50 16.82 -37.10
C GLU A 207 -13.98 16.81 -37.49
N VAL A 208 -14.85 16.75 -36.49
CA VAL A 208 -16.32 16.71 -36.62
C VAL A 208 -16.96 17.59 -35.55
N LEU A 209 -17.86 18.48 -35.97
CA LEU A 209 -18.79 19.18 -35.08
C LEU A 209 -20.08 18.37 -34.98
N ALA A 210 -20.57 18.17 -33.76
CA ALA A 210 -21.80 17.43 -33.48
C ALA A 210 -22.55 18.04 -32.30
N LYS A 211 -23.87 18.13 -32.43
CA LYS A 211 -24.75 18.49 -31.32
C LYS A 211 -25.19 17.19 -30.64
N VAL A 212 -24.86 17.02 -29.38
CA VAL A 212 -25.02 15.77 -28.64
C VAL A 212 -25.82 16.02 -27.37
N ARG A 213 -26.89 15.24 -27.17
CA ARG A 213 -27.71 15.30 -25.95
C ARG A 213 -26.96 14.66 -24.78
N CYS A 214 -27.27 15.09 -23.57
CA CYS A 214 -26.76 14.42 -22.37
C CYS A 214 -27.46 13.07 -22.17
N SER A 215 -26.78 12.15 -21.48
CA SER A 215 -27.34 10.86 -21.07
C SER A 215 -28.47 11.04 -20.04
N ARG A 216 -28.33 12.04 -19.15
CA ARG A 216 -29.29 12.43 -18.11
C ARG A 216 -29.64 13.91 -18.25
N GLY A 217 -30.88 14.25 -17.94
CA GLY A 217 -31.40 15.61 -18.06
C GLY A 217 -31.72 16.03 -19.50
N ASN A 218 -32.06 17.31 -19.69
CA ASN A 218 -32.46 17.88 -20.98
C ASN A 218 -31.38 18.79 -21.60
N LEU A 219 -30.13 18.68 -21.13
CA LEU A 219 -29.01 19.48 -21.63
C LEU A 219 -28.51 18.93 -22.97
N THR A 220 -28.01 19.82 -23.84
CA THR A 220 -27.42 19.47 -25.13
C THR A 220 -26.17 20.31 -25.34
N PHE A 221 -25.07 19.65 -25.72
CA PHE A 221 -23.77 20.29 -25.92
C PHE A 221 -23.38 20.28 -27.41
N GLU A 222 -22.70 21.34 -27.84
CA GLU A 222 -22.02 21.37 -29.14
C GLU A 222 -20.59 20.89 -28.93
N LEU A 223 -20.31 19.71 -29.44
CA LEU A 223 -19.04 19.03 -29.29
C LEU A 223 -18.23 19.15 -30.57
N ARG A 224 -16.94 19.45 -30.42
CA ARG A 224 -15.94 19.37 -31.48
C ARG A 224 -15.05 18.16 -31.20
N LEU A 225 -15.27 17.09 -31.96
CA LEU A 225 -14.48 15.87 -31.86
C LEU A 225 -13.27 15.96 -32.79
N LYS A 226 -12.09 15.65 -32.27
CA LYS A 226 -10.83 15.66 -33.01
C LYS A 226 -10.12 14.31 -32.89
N LYS A 227 -9.75 13.72 -34.02
CA LYS A 227 -8.92 12.52 -34.04
C LYS A 227 -7.48 12.86 -33.66
N LEU A 228 -6.85 12.02 -32.85
CA LEU A 228 -5.45 12.17 -32.49
C LEU A 228 -4.57 11.49 -33.55
N SER A 229 -3.48 12.15 -33.94
CA SER A 229 -2.58 11.68 -34.99
C SER A 229 -1.59 10.62 -34.50
N GLN A 230 -1.26 10.63 -33.21
CA GLN A 230 -0.24 9.75 -32.59
C GLN A 230 -0.77 8.92 -31.41
N ALA A 231 -2.05 9.04 -31.05
CA ALA A 231 -2.67 8.28 -29.96
C ALA A 231 -3.94 7.57 -30.44
N SER A 232 -4.20 6.39 -29.91
CA SER A 232 -5.44 5.65 -30.11
C SER A 232 -6.58 6.39 -29.38
N GLY A 233 -7.62 6.81 -30.10
CA GLY A 233 -8.78 7.50 -29.52
C GLY A 233 -9.13 8.82 -30.20
N TYR A 234 -9.91 9.63 -29.50
CA TYR A 234 -10.34 10.95 -29.96
C TYR A 234 -10.49 11.93 -28.79
N MET A 235 -10.32 13.21 -29.08
CA MET A 235 -10.50 14.30 -28.14
C MET A 235 -11.86 14.95 -28.37
N ILE A 236 -12.58 15.24 -27.30
CA ILE A 236 -13.80 16.04 -27.29
C ILE A 236 -13.42 17.42 -26.74
N LEU A 237 -13.73 18.45 -27.52
CA LEU A 237 -13.66 19.83 -27.10
C LEU A 237 -15.10 20.33 -26.97
N VAL A 238 -15.46 20.86 -25.81
CA VAL A 238 -16.76 21.50 -25.62
C VAL A 238 -16.57 23.00 -25.60
N ASP A 239 -17.09 23.65 -26.65
CA ASP A 239 -17.10 25.11 -26.77
C ASP A 239 -18.39 25.62 -26.13
N GLN A 240 -18.31 26.33 -25.00
CA GLN A 240 -19.49 26.93 -24.36
C GLN A 240 -19.27 28.39 -23.97
N THR A 241 -20.07 29.24 -24.60
CA THR A 241 -20.43 30.61 -24.20
C THR A 241 -21.28 30.71 -22.92
N HIS A 242 -21.57 29.59 -22.24
CA HIS A 242 -22.58 29.52 -21.15
C HIS A 242 -22.09 28.95 -19.81
N ALA A 243 -20.87 28.42 -19.71
CA ALA A 243 -20.33 28.04 -18.41
C ALA A 243 -19.92 29.32 -17.65
N ARG A 244 -20.80 29.84 -16.79
CA ARG A 244 -20.45 30.91 -15.83
C ARG A 244 -19.59 30.29 -14.73
N ILE A 245 -18.30 30.17 -14.99
CA ILE A 245 -17.32 29.68 -14.01
C ILE A 245 -16.65 30.89 -13.34
N ASP A 246 -16.40 30.80 -12.04
CA ASP A 246 -15.55 31.76 -11.34
C ASP A 246 -14.12 31.70 -11.95
N PRO A 247 -13.56 32.82 -12.43
CA PRO A 247 -12.20 32.87 -12.95
C PRO A 247 -11.11 32.36 -11.99
N ARG A 248 -11.41 32.20 -10.69
CA ARG A 248 -10.48 31.82 -9.63
C ARG A 248 -10.59 30.36 -9.15
N ALA A 249 -11.52 29.57 -9.70
CA ALA A 249 -11.65 28.16 -9.32
C ALA A 249 -10.42 27.35 -9.77
N ASP A 250 -9.88 26.50 -8.89
CA ASP A 250 -8.79 25.58 -9.21
C ASP A 250 -9.21 24.61 -10.33
N ARG A 251 -8.34 24.45 -11.32
CA ARG A 251 -8.60 23.65 -12.52
C ARG A 251 -7.51 22.57 -12.63
N PRO A 252 -7.61 21.45 -11.92
CA PRO A 252 -6.64 20.38 -12.06
C PRO A 252 -6.86 19.62 -13.37
N LEU A 253 -5.77 19.14 -13.97
CA LEU A 253 -5.81 18.20 -15.09
C LEU A 253 -5.79 16.78 -14.53
N ILE A 254 -6.84 16.00 -14.77
CA ILE A 254 -6.98 14.64 -14.29
C ILE A 254 -6.77 13.68 -15.46
N TYR A 255 -5.85 12.72 -15.33
CA TYR A 255 -5.45 11.85 -16.44
C TYR A 255 -4.90 10.49 -15.98
N ASP A 256 -5.00 9.50 -16.87
CA ASP A 256 -4.30 8.22 -16.82
C ASP A 256 -3.62 7.93 -18.17
N PHE A 257 -2.28 8.07 -18.22
CA PHE A 257 -1.50 7.85 -19.44
C PHE A 257 -1.15 6.37 -19.69
N ASP A 258 -1.27 5.51 -18.69
CA ASP A 258 -0.87 4.10 -18.78
C ASP A 258 -2.04 3.22 -19.24
N PHE A 259 -3.10 3.80 -19.82
CA PHE A 259 -4.34 3.10 -20.16
C PHE A 259 -4.09 1.98 -21.18
N ARG A 260 -4.43 0.73 -20.82
CA ARG A 260 -4.38 -0.41 -21.74
C ARG A 260 -5.80 -0.83 -22.12
N GLU A 261 -6.10 -0.76 -23.41
CA GLU A 261 -7.45 -1.00 -23.98
C GLU A 261 -8.02 -2.41 -23.74
N HIS A 262 -7.22 -3.38 -23.27
CA HIS A 262 -7.60 -4.81 -23.22
C HIS A 262 -8.23 -5.24 -21.87
N GLU A 263 -8.51 -4.33 -20.94
CA GLU A 263 -8.81 -4.66 -19.54
C GLU A 263 -10.28 -5.06 -19.24
N SER A 264 -11.24 -4.83 -20.16
CA SER A 264 -12.67 -4.93 -19.81
C SER A 264 -13.34 -6.29 -19.99
N GLU A 265 -12.75 -7.25 -20.73
CA GLU A 265 -13.44 -8.52 -21.07
C GLU A 265 -13.18 -9.66 -20.09
N GLN A 266 -12.17 -9.55 -19.23
CA GLN A 266 -11.87 -10.59 -18.25
C GLN A 266 -12.81 -10.50 -17.05
N ALA A 267 -13.23 -11.66 -16.52
CA ALA A 267 -13.92 -11.74 -15.24
C ALA A 267 -13.06 -11.10 -14.14
N ILE A 268 -13.68 -10.34 -13.24
CA ILE A 268 -12.97 -9.54 -12.24
C ILE A 268 -11.98 -10.35 -11.39
N GLU A 269 -12.31 -11.61 -11.11
CA GLU A 269 -11.47 -12.55 -10.36
C GLU A 269 -10.09 -12.76 -10.99
N ASN A 270 -9.99 -12.71 -12.32
CA ASN A 270 -8.75 -12.94 -13.05
C ASN A 270 -7.99 -11.64 -13.37
N ARG A 271 -8.57 -10.48 -13.07
CA ARG A 271 -7.94 -9.19 -13.37
C ARG A 271 -6.77 -8.95 -12.42
N PRO A 272 -5.62 -8.49 -12.93
CA PRO A 272 -4.52 -8.03 -12.09
C PRO A 272 -4.97 -6.92 -11.14
N LEU A 273 -4.48 -6.93 -9.90
CA LEU A 273 -4.86 -5.92 -8.90
C LEU A 273 -4.54 -4.49 -9.34
N GLN A 274 -3.44 -4.31 -10.06
CA GLN A 274 -3.00 -3.03 -10.62
C GLN A 274 -3.93 -2.50 -11.72
N ASP A 275 -4.76 -3.35 -12.35
CA ASP A 275 -5.65 -2.95 -13.44
C ASP A 275 -7.07 -2.67 -12.92
N LEU A 276 -7.30 -2.81 -11.61
CA LEU A 276 -8.58 -2.53 -10.97
C LEU A 276 -8.69 -1.05 -10.60
N THR A 277 -9.92 -0.55 -10.71
CA THR A 277 -10.32 0.71 -10.07
C THR A 277 -10.89 0.38 -8.70
N PHE A 278 -10.42 1.06 -7.67
CA PHE A 278 -10.94 0.96 -6.32
C PHE A 278 -11.61 2.27 -5.91
N VAL A 279 -12.68 2.17 -5.15
CA VAL A 279 -13.27 3.29 -4.39
C VAL A 279 -13.08 2.95 -2.93
N VAL A 280 -12.19 3.70 -2.29
CA VAL A 280 -11.93 3.57 -0.85
C VAL A 280 -12.82 4.56 -0.15
N PHE A 281 -13.59 4.11 0.82
CA PHE A 281 -14.57 4.96 1.50
C PHE A 281 -14.68 4.66 2.98
N ASP A 282 -15.22 5.64 3.70
CA ASP A 282 -15.48 5.60 5.12
C ASP A 282 -16.77 6.39 5.43
N THR A 283 -17.42 6.07 6.55
CA THR A 283 -18.62 6.78 7.02
C THR A 283 -18.50 7.21 8.48
N GLU A 284 -18.86 8.47 8.74
CA GLU A 284 -19.12 8.93 10.09
C GLU A 284 -20.61 8.79 10.40
N THR A 285 -20.94 8.44 11.64
CA THR A 285 -22.30 8.06 12.03
C THR A 285 -22.73 8.62 13.38
N THR A 286 -24.04 8.65 13.63
CA THR A 286 -24.59 9.03 14.95
C THR A 286 -24.29 8.00 16.03
N GLY A 287 -23.71 6.84 15.70
CA GLY A 287 -23.38 5.77 16.64
C GLY A 287 -23.03 4.46 15.93
N LEU A 288 -22.62 3.46 16.72
CA LEU A 288 -22.01 2.23 16.19
C LEU A 288 -23.03 1.13 15.82
N THR A 289 -24.33 1.43 15.74
CA THR A 289 -25.37 0.42 15.50
C THR A 289 -26.11 0.70 14.18
N PRO A 290 -25.74 0.07 13.05
CA PRO A 290 -26.30 0.39 11.73
C PRO A 290 -27.82 0.27 11.56
N HIS A 291 -28.51 -0.46 12.45
CA HIS A 291 -29.98 -0.59 12.42
C HIS A 291 -30.71 0.44 13.31
N LYS A 292 -29.97 1.26 14.07
CA LYS A 292 -30.52 2.28 14.97
C LYS A 292 -29.94 3.67 14.73
N ASP A 293 -28.72 3.75 14.21
CA ASP A 293 -27.97 4.97 13.97
C ASP A 293 -28.05 5.40 12.51
N GLU A 294 -27.58 6.61 12.24
CA GLU A 294 -27.69 7.30 10.95
C GLU A 294 -26.33 7.79 10.47
N ILE A 295 -26.18 7.93 9.15
CA ILE A 295 -24.97 8.46 8.51
C ILE A 295 -24.93 9.98 8.72
N VAL A 296 -23.77 10.53 9.06
CA VAL A 296 -23.51 11.98 9.15
C VAL A 296 -22.49 12.49 8.14
N GLN A 297 -21.62 11.61 7.62
CA GLN A 297 -20.70 11.93 6.53
C GLN A 297 -20.38 10.69 5.70
N ILE A 298 -20.15 10.88 4.41
CA ILE A 298 -19.53 9.88 3.52
C ILE A 298 -18.27 10.50 2.92
N GLY A 299 -17.15 9.84 3.14
CA GLY A 299 -15.86 10.19 2.54
C GLY A 299 -15.44 9.10 1.57
N ALA A 300 -15.00 9.47 0.37
CA ALA A 300 -14.49 8.49 -0.58
C ALA A 300 -13.42 9.05 -1.51
N VAL A 301 -12.51 8.19 -1.95
CA VAL A 301 -11.47 8.52 -2.94
C VAL A 301 -11.35 7.40 -3.96
N ARG A 302 -11.05 7.76 -5.21
CA ARG A 302 -10.76 6.79 -6.28
C ARG A 302 -9.28 6.46 -6.34
N VAL A 303 -8.97 5.18 -6.48
CA VAL A 303 -7.62 4.66 -6.69
C VAL A 303 -7.60 3.92 -8.01
N ILE A 304 -6.72 4.34 -8.92
CA ILE A 304 -6.50 3.72 -10.22
C ILE A 304 -5.01 3.36 -10.31
N LYS A 305 -4.69 2.12 -10.68
CA LYS A 305 -3.30 1.64 -10.79
C LYS A 305 -2.47 1.84 -9.52
N GLY A 306 -3.09 1.61 -8.38
CA GLY A 306 -2.45 1.77 -7.07
C GLY A 306 -2.03 3.21 -6.77
N ARG A 307 -2.70 4.21 -7.39
CA ARG A 307 -2.50 5.64 -7.11
C ARG A 307 -3.84 6.31 -6.85
N ILE A 308 -3.88 7.16 -5.82
CA ILE A 308 -5.04 8.00 -5.54
C ILE A 308 -5.19 9.02 -6.67
N VAL A 309 -6.39 9.11 -7.24
CA VAL A 309 -6.70 10.05 -8.32
C VAL A 309 -7.05 11.40 -7.71
N ALA A 310 -6.17 12.39 -7.90
CA ALA A 310 -6.41 13.73 -7.41
C ALA A 310 -7.68 14.33 -8.04
N GLY A 311 -8.54 14.93 -7.21
CA GLY A 311 -9.81 15.54 -7.63
C GLY A 311 -10.98 14.57 -7.79
N GLU A 312 -10.74 13.26 -7.75
CA GLU A 312 -11.80 12.24 -7.67
C GLU A 312 -12.04 11.81 -6.22
N GLU A 313 -12.58 12.75 -5.45
CA GLU A 313 -12.94 12.59 -4.05
C GLU A 313 -14.40 12.99 -3.79
N MET A 314 -14.98 12.38 -2.78
CA MET A 314 -16.31 12.71 -2.26
C MET A 314 -16.16 13.04 -0.79
N ASP A 315 -16.57 14.26 -0.41
CA ASP A 315 -16.68 14.70 0.97
C ASP A 315 -18.09 15.23 1.18
N GLN A 316 -18.98 14.36 1.65
CA GLN A 316 -20.41 14.64 1.71
C GLN A 316 -20.90 14.57 3.15
N LEU A 317 -21.15 15.73 3.75
CA LEU A 317 -21.98 15.82 4.95
C LEU A 317 -23.40 15.33 4.65
N VAL A 318 -24.02 14.68 5.63
CA VAL A 318 -25.33 14.07 5.53
C VAL A 318 -26.19 14.54 6.69
N ASN A 319 -27.41 15.00 6.39
CA ASN A 319 -28.40 15.27 7.42
C ASN A 319 -28.98 13.95 7.92
N PRO A 320 -28.71 13.53 9.17
CA PRO A 320 -29.17 12.24 9.68
C PRO A 320 -30.68 12.24 10.02
N GLY A 321 -31.39 13.36 9.88
CA GLY A 321 -32.80 13.50 10.23
C GLY A 321 -33.09 13.41 11.73
N ARG A 322 -32.04 13.50 12.57
CA ARG A 322 -32.07 13.39 14.04
C ARG A 322 -30.92 14.18 14.66
N SER A 323 -30.97 14.42 15.97
CA SER A 323 -29.84 15.02 16.68
C SER A 323 -28.64 14.06 16.74
N ILE A 324 -27.45 14.60 16.47
CA ILE A 324 -26.18 13.89 16.60
C ILE A 324 -25.79 13.79 18.09
N PRO A 325 -25.54 12.57 18.63
CA PRO A 325 -25.11 12.45 20.02
C PRO A 325 -23.77 13.14 20.29
N ILE A 326 -23.66 13.81 21.45
CA ILE A 326 -22.44 14.52 21.87
C ILE A 326 -21.21 13.59 21.88
N ALA A 327 -21.40 12.30 22.16
CA ALA A 327 -20.31 11.33 22.13
C ALA A 327 -19.72 11.15 20.73
N SER A 328 -20.57 11.11 19.69
CA SER A 328 -20.15 10.99 18.28
C SER A 328 -19.51 12.30 17.80
N THR A 329 -20.13 13.45 18.09
CA THR A 329 -19.53 14.77 17.78
C THR A 329 -18.15 14.95 18.39
N LYS A 330 -17.87 14.37 19.58
CA LYS A 330 -16.52 14.42 20.19
C LYS A 330 -15.47 13.61 19.43
N VAL A 331 -15.89 12.63 18.63
CA VAL A 331 -15.00 11.81 17.79
C VAL A 331 -14.75 12.53 16.48
N HIS A 332 -15.82 12.78 15.71
CA HIS A 332 -15.70 13.26 14.32
C HIS A 332 -15.88 14.78 14.13
N GLY A 333 -16.17 15.53 15.19
CA GLY A 333 -16.30 17.00 15.16
C GLY A 333 -17.56 17.57 14.49
N ILE A 334 -18.36 16.74 13.80
CA ILE A 334 -19.59 17.15 13.09
C ILE A 334 -20.71 17.49 14.08
N THR A 335 -21.32 18.66 13.87
CA THR A 335 -22.41 19.21 14.69
C THR A 335 -23.73 19.24 13.91
N ASP A 336 -24.86 19.33 14.61
CA ASP A 336 -26.19 19.46 14.00
C ASP A 336 -26.27 20.67 13.05
N ASP A 337 -25.61 21.78 13.39
CA ASP A 337 -25.59 23.01 12.59
C ASP A 337 -24.86 22.81 11.25
N MET A 338 -23.80 21.99 11.21
CA MET A 338 -23.04 21.70 9.98
C MET A 338 -23.86 20.89 8.98
N VAL A 339 -24.76 20.02 9.46
CA VAL A 339 -25.52 19.09 8.62
C VAL A 339 -26.94 19.56 8.31
N ALA A 340 -27.37 20.70 8.85
CA ALA A 340 -28.76 21.18 8.74
C ALA A 340 -29.25 21.28 7.29
N ASP A 341 -28.42 21.86 6.42
CA ASP A 341 -28.73 22.05 4.99
C ASP A 341 -28.12 20.95 4.09
N ALA A 342 -27.51 19.92 4.68
CA ALA A 342 -26.90 18.83 3.94
C ALA A 342 -27.98 17.90 3.35
N PRO A 343 -27.68 17.15 2.27
CA PRO A 343 -28.60 16.16 1.74
C PRO A 343 -28.93 15.08 2.78
N ASP A 344 -30.11 14.48 2.66
CA ASP A 344 -30.44 13.30 3.45
C ASP A 344 -29.59 12.08 3.02
N ALA A 345 -29.64 11.03 3.83
CA ALA A 345 -28.86 9.82 3.59
C ALA A 345 -29.24 9.08 2.30
N GLU A 346 -30.50 9.16 1.85
CA GLU A 346 -30.92 8.56 0.57
C GLU A 346 -30.22 9.23 -0.61
N GLN A 347 -30.20 10.57 -0.64
CA GLN A 347 -29.52 11.35 -1.65
C GLN A 347 -28.00 11.14 -1.59
N ALA A 348 -27.41 11.16 -0.39
CA ALA A 348 -25.97 10.98 -0.21
C ALA A 348 -25.51 9.58 -0.67
N VAL A 349 -26.21 8.52 -0.27
CA VAL A 349 -25.89 7.14 -0.69
C VAL A 349 -26.13 6.93 -2.18
N GLY A 350 -27.17 7.56 -2.76
CA GLY A 350 -27.37 7.56 -4.22
C GLY A 350 -26.20 8.20 -4.97
N ARG A 351 -25.69 9.34 -4.49
CA ARG A 351 -24.48 9.98 -5.05
C ARG A 351 -23.24 9.10 -4.89
N PHE A 352 -23.07 8.45 -3.74
CA PHE A 352 -21.95 7.54 -3.51
C PHE A 352 -22.00 6.32 -4.43
N HIS A 353 -23.18 5.72 -4.64
CA HIS A 353 -23.36 4.62 -5.59
C HIS A 353 -23.02 5.02 -7.03
N ASP A 354 -23.37 6.25 -7.41
CA ASP A 354 -23.00 6.84 -8.70
C ASP A 354 -21.49 7.08 -8.81
N PHE A 355 -20.85 7.54 -7.74
CA PHE A 355 -19.38 7.69 -7.64
C PHE A 355 -18.64 6.35 -7.74
N SER A 356 -19.22 5.28 -7.15
CA SER A 356 -18.56 3.99 -6.99
C SER A 356 -18.70 3.01 -8.16
N ARG A 357 -19.45 3.32 -9.23
CA ARG A 357 -19.66 2.33 -10.29
C ARG A 357 -18.34 1.87 -10.91
N ASP A 358 -18.37 0.64 -11.39
CA ASP A 358 -17.28 -0.01 -12.13
C ASP A 358 -15.99 -0.15 -11.30
N ALA A 359 -16.10 -0.07 -9.97
CA ALA A 359 -15.01 -0.15 -9.03
C ALA A 359 -15.21 -1.28 -8.00
N VAL A 360 -14.09 -1.71 -7.42
CA VAL A 360 -14.06 -2.50 -6.18
C VAL A 360 -14.20 -1.54 -5.01
N LEU A 361 -15.18 -1.78 -4.14
CA LEU A 361 -15.32 -1.04 -2.89
C LEU A 361 -14.28 -1.51 -1.88
N VAL A 362 -13.69 -0.57 -1.16
CA VAL A 362 -12.71 -0.83 -0.11
C VAL A 362 -13.03 0.01 1.12
N ALA A 363 -13.05 -0.62 2.29
CA ALA A 363 -13.22 0.07 3.57
C ALA A 363 -12.36 -0.61 4.65
N HIS A 364 -12.22 0.04 5.80
CA HIS A 364 -11.55 -0.51 6.97
C HIS A 364 -12.61 -1.03 7.96
N ASN A 365 -12.71 -2.35 8.17
CA ASN A 365 -13.88 -2.99 8.78
C ASN A 365 -15.15 -2.77 7.94
N ALA A 366 -15.05 -3.13 6.66
CA ALA A 366 -16.07 -2.92 5.64
C ALA A 366 -17.51 -3.38 5.99
N PRO A 367 -17.74 -4.44 6.80
CA PRO A 367 -19.11 -4.80 7.20
C PRO A 367 -19.88 -3.67 7.88
N PHE A 368 -19.20 -2.79 8.63
CA PHE A 368 -19.83 -1.67 9.31
C PHE A 368 -20.43 -0.67 8.31
N ASP A 369 -19.60 -0.09 7.44
CA ASP A 369 -20.04 0.90 6.44
C ASP A 369 -21.02 0.29 5.43
N MET A 370 -20.75 -0.95 5.00
CA MET A 370 -21.61 -1.65 4.05
C MET A 370 -22.99 -1.94 4.63
N ALA A 371 -23.16 -2.08 5.95
CA ALA A 371 -24.48 -2.26 6.55
C ALA A 371 -25.37 -1.04 6.33
N PHE A 372 -24.82 0.18 6.44
CA PHE A 372 -25.53 1.41 6.11
C PHE A 372 -25.84 1.49 4.61
N MET A 373 -24.85 1.21 3.76
CA MET A 373 -25.03 1.22 2.30
C MET A 373 -26.16 0.27 1.87
N GLN A 374 -26.15 -0.97 2.36
CA GLN A 374 -27.16 -1.99 2.04
C GLN A 374 -28.57 -1.58 2.49
N ARG A 375 -28.69 -0.92 3.66
CA ARG A 375 -29.96 -0.41 4.18
C ARG A 375 -30.61 0.57 3.19
N TYR A 376 -29.84 1.53 2.68
CA TYR A 376 -30.33 2.53 1.72
C TYR A 376 -30.47 2.00 0.30
N GLY A 377 -29.61 1.08 -0.15
CA GLY A 377 -29.76 0.46 -1.47
C GLY A 377 -31.14 -0.20 -1.63
N LYS A 378 -31.60 -0.90 -0.58
CA LYS A 378 -32.95 -1.48 -0.56
C LYS A 378 -34.07 -0.42 -0.64
N ALA A 379 -33.90 0.73 0.02
CA ALA A 379 -34.86 1.82 0.00
C ALA A 379 -34.92 2.51 -1.38
N LEU A 380 -33.75 2.71 -1.99
CA LEU A 380 -33.56 3.37 -3.28
C LEU A 380 -33.79 2.46 -4.50
N GLY A 381 -33.97 1.15 -4.28
CA GLY A 381 -34.28 0.19 -5.34
C GLY A 381 -33.07 -0.30 -6.15
N PHE A 382 -31.84 -0.17 -5.63
CA PHE A 382 -30.64 -0.74 -6.25
C PHE A 382 -29.92 -1.74 -5.32
N LYS A 383 -29.08 -2.59 -5.93
CA LYS A 383 -28.27 -3.58 -5.21
C LYS A 383 -26.81 -3.16 -5.20
N TRP A 384 -26.14 -3.41 -4.08
CA TRP A 384 -24.69 -3.28 -3.97
C TRP A 384 -24.01 -4.54 -4.52
N ASP A 385 -23.93 -4.63 -5.85
CA ASP A 385 -23.28 -5.75 -6.54
C ASP A 385 -21.76 -5.53 -6.73
N HIS A 386 -21.21 -4.49 -6.10
CA HIS A 386 -19.79 -4.16 -6.16
C HIS A 386 -18.97 -5.26 -5.46
N PRO A 387 -17.84 -5.68 -6.04
CA PRO A 387 -16.85 -6.45 -5.30
C PRO A 387 -16.33 -5.64 -4.11
N LEU A 388 -16.00 -6.33 -3.02
CA LEU A 388 -15.60 -5.71 -1.76
C LEU A 388 -14.25 -6.23 -1.28
N LEU A 389 -13.39 -5.32 -0.80
CA LEU A 389 -12.19 -5.64 -0.03
C LEU A 389 -12.23 -4.95 1.33
N ASP A 390 -11.70 -5.63 2.33
CA ASP A 390 -11.56 -5.11 3.68
C ASP A 390 -10.07 -5.00 4.04
N THR A 391 -9.62 -3.80 4.38
CA THR A 391 -8.21 -3.57 4.71
C THR A 391 -7.77 -4.24 6.02
N VAL A 392 -8.69 -4.56 6.93
CA VAL A 392 -8.40 -5.41 8.10
C VAL A 392 -7.98 -6.81 7.64
N LEU A 393 -8.74 -7.40 6.71
CA LEU A 393 -8.44 -8.72 6.18
C LEU A 393 -7.16 -8.71 5.33
N LEU A 394 -6.93 -7.66 4.52
CA LEU A 394 -5.67 -7.49 3.79
C LEU A 394 -4.49 -7.38 4.76
N SER A 395 -4.64 -6.62 5.84
CA SER A 395 -3.64 -6.50 6.90
C SER A 395 -3.35 -7.86 7.55
N ALA A 396 -4.36 -8.70 7.78
CA ALA A 396 -4.16 -10.05 8.34
C ALA A 396 -3.43 -10.98 7.37
N VAL A 397 -3.75 -10.92 6.07
CA VAL A 397 -3.04 -11.68 5.02
C VAL A 397 -1.56 -11.27 4.94
N LEU A 398 -1.27 -9.98 5.10
CA LEU A 398 0.09 -9.45 4.98
C LEU A 398 0.91 -9.61 6.25
N PHE A 399 0.35 -9.32 7.42
CA PHE A 399 1.12 -9.20 8.66
C PHE A 399 0.83 -10.34 9.66
N GLY A 400 -0.21 -11.13 9.43
CA GLY A 400 -0.63 -12.23 10.31
C GLY A 400 -1.83 -11.86 11.18
N GLU A 401 -2.64 -12.86 11.53
CA GLU A 401 -3.94 -12.70 12.23
C GLU A 401 -3.82 -12.20 13.69
N ASN A 402 -2.67 -12.40 14.33
CA ASN A 402 -2.46 -12.01 15.74
C ASN A 402 -1.99 -10.56 15.91
N GLU A 403 -1.84 -9.83 14.80
CA GLU A 403 -1.40 -8.44 14.82
C GLU A 403 -2.55 -7.50 15.17
N THR A 404 -2.22 -6.29 15.60
CA THR A 404 -3.23 -5.23 15.73
C THR A 404 -3.56 -4.68 14.34
N HIS A 405 -4.86 -4.68 14.02
CA HIS A 405 -5.39 -4.35 12.70
C HIS A 405 -6.27 -3.09 12.69
N THR A 406 -6.21 -2.25 13.71
CA THR A 406 -6.80 -0.90 13.68
C THR A 406 -6.14 -0.06 12.58
N LEU A 407 -6.85 0.92 12.02
CA LEU A 407 -6.34 1.79 10.96
C LEU A 407 -4.99 2.41 11.34
N ASP A 408 -4.86 2.91 12.58
CA ASP A 408 -3.62 3.48 13.11
C ASP A 408 -2.44 2.51 13.03
N ALA A 409 -2.59 1.30 13.60
CA ALA A 409 -1.55 0.27 13.59
C ALA A 409 -1.16 -0.16 12.17
N VAL A 410 -2.13 -0.19 11.24
CA VAL A 410 -1.87 -0.47 9.83
C VAL A 410 -1.06 0.66 9.19
N CYS A 411 -1.42 1.91 9.45
CA CYS A 411 -0.76 3.08 8.91
C CYS A 411 0.66 3.23 9.44
N GLU A 412 0.86 3.06 10.76
CA GLU A 412 2.17 3.06 11.39
C GLU A 412 3.09 2.01 10.76
N ARG A 413 2.59 0.77 10.61
CA ARG A 413 3.36 -0.34 10.02
C ARG A 413 3.75 -0.09 8.56
N LEU A 414 2.91 0.63 7.81
CA LEU A 414 3.13 0.97 6.41
C LEU A 414 3.83 2.33 6.22
N GLY A 415 4.17 3.03 7.30
CA GLY A 415 4.74 4.38 7.25
C GLY A 415 3.83 5.39 6.53
N VAL A 416 2.51 5.27 6.71
CA VAL A 416 1.50 6.23 6.24
C VAL A 416 1.31 7.27 7.33
N HIS A 417 1.41 8.56 6.97
CA HIS A 417 1.23 9.65 7.91
C HIS A 417 -0.25 10.05 7.96
N VAL A 418 -0.81 10.15 9.17
CA VAL A 418 -2.17 10.62 9.41
C VAL A 418 -2.09 12.01 10.03
N PRO A 419 -2.46 13.09 9.31
CA PRO A 419 -2.57 14.41 9.91
C PRO A 419 -3.66 14.40 10.99
N GLU A 420 -3.37 14.96 12.17
CA GLU A 420 -4.31 14.94 13.30
C GLU A 420 -5.65 15.63 12.95
N GLU A 421 -5.60 16.72 12.17
CA GLU A 421 -6.79 17.44 11.69
C GLU A 421 -7.63 16.67 10.66
N ALA A 422 -7.08 15.66 10.00
CA ALA A 422 -7.83 14.82 9.06
C ALA A 422 -8.44 13.59 9.74
N ARG A 423 -8.01 13.29 10.97
CA ARG A 423 -8.42 12.09 11.69
C ARG A 423 -9.89 12.16 12.10
N HIS A 424 -10.59 11.03 11.99
CA HIS A 424 -12.03 10.95 12.32
C HIS A 424 -12.86 11.92 11.49
N THR A 425 -12.40 12.17 10.27
CA THR A 425 -13.25 12.71 9.21
C THR A 425 -13.37 11.60 8.18
N ALA A 426 -14.56 11.41 7.62
CA ALA A 426 -14.76 10.32 6.68
C ALA A 426 -13.80 10.43 5.47
N LEU A 427 -13.54 11.65 4.99
CA LEU A 427 -12.61 11.85 3.87
C LEU A 427 -11.16 11.55 4.29
N GLY A 428 -10.74 11.99 5.48
CA GLY A 428 -9.38 11.76 5.96
C GLY A 428 -9.10 10.27 6.18
N ASP A 429 -10.02 9.56 6.81
CA ASP A 429 -9.89 8.12 7.07
C ASP A 429 -9.95 7.33 5.74
N ALA A 430 -10.78 7.74 4.77
CA ALA A 430 -10.77 7.17 3.42
C ALA A 430 -9.43 7.41 2.68
N LYS A 431 -8.84 8.60 2.78
CA LYS A 431 -7.53 8.95 2.17
C LYS A 431 -6.40 8.11 2.74
N VAL A 432 -6.36 8.00 4.06
CA VAL A 432 -5.35 7.21 4.79
C VAL A 432 -5.51 5.72 4.48
N THR A 433 -6.74 5.21 4.45
CA THR A 433 -7.05 3.84 4.04
C THR A 433 -6.62 3.59 2.59
N ALA A 434 -6.79 4.57 1.71
CA ALA A 434 -6.35 4.47 0.32
C ALA A 434 -4.84 4.47 0.16
N GLU A 435 -4.10 5.27 0.95
CA GLU A 435 -2.64 5.22 0.95
C GLU A 435 -2.14 3.87 1.47
N ALA A 436 -2.74 3.36 2.54
CA ALA A 436 -2.45 2.03 3.04
C ALA A 436 -2.71 0.95 1.98
N LEU A 437 -3.87 1.00 1.29
CA LEU A 437 -4.18 0.10 0.17
C LEU A 437 -3.11 0.18 -0.92
N CYS A 438 -2.74 1.38 -1.37
CA CYS A 438 -1.72 1.58 -2.40
C CYS A 438 -0.37 0.94 -2.02
N LYS A 439 0.01 0.96 -0.74
CA LYS A 439 1.22 0.28 -0.24
C LYS A 439 1.05 -1.25 -0.10
N MET A 440 -0.15 -1.73 0.22
CA MET A 440 -0.45 -3.16 0.33
C MET A 440 -0.48 -3.89 -1.03
N LEU A 441 -1.01 -3.25 -2.08
CA LEU A 441 -1.14 -3.83 -3.42
C LEU A 441 0.17 -4.43 -3.98
N PRO A 442 1.32 -3.73 -4.00
CA PRO A 442 2.58 -4.31 -4.47
C PRO A 442 3.11 -5.43 -3.56
N ILE A 443 2.85 -5.36 -2.24
CA ILE A 443 3.25 -6.41 -1.30
C ILE A 443 2.46 -7.69 -1.59
N LEU A 444 1.14 -7.60 -1.82
CA LEU A 444 0.29 -8.73 -2.21
C LEU A 444 0.80 -9.38 -3.50
N ALA A 445 1.10 -8.57 -4.52
CA ALA A 445 1.64 -9.05 -5.79
C ALA A 445 2.98 -9.77 -5.59
N SER A 446 3.89 -9.23 -4.76
CA SER A 446 5.19 -9.87 -4.46
C SER A 446 5.07 -11.21 -3.73
N ARG A 447 3.97 -11.44 -3.02
CA ARG A 447 3.63 -12.73 -2.37
C ARG A 447 2.96 -13.74 -3.30
N GLY A 448 2.75 -13.37 -4.57
CA GLY A 448 2.08 -14.22 -5.55
C GLY A 448 0.55 -14.09 -5.54
N TYR A 449 -0.01 -13.04 -4.94
CA TYR A 449 -1.44 -12.70 -5.04
C TYR A 449 -1.60 -11.53 -6.01
N GLY A 450 -1.50 -11.82 -7.31
CA GLY A 450 -1.47 -10.82 -8.37
C GLY A 450 -2.85 -10.42 -8.89
N THR A 451 -3.87 -11.25 -8.65
CA THR A 451 -5.23 -11.05 -9.15
C THR A 451 -6.25 -10.85 -8.03
N PHE A 452 -7.41 -10.29 -8.37
CA PHE A 452 -8.50 -10.09 -7.41
C PHE A 452 -8.95 -11.39 -6.73
N GLY A 453 -9.13 -12.46 -7.52
CA GLY A 453 -9.61 -13.75 -7.05
C GLY A 453 -8.67 -14.39 -6.03
N GLU A 454 -7.36 -14.32 -6.28
CA GLU A 454 -6.33 -14.81 -5.35
C GLU A 454 -6.37 -14.08 -4.01
N VAL A 455 -6.54 -12.75 -4.02
CA VAL A 455 -6.68 -11.94 -2.80
C VAL A 455 -7.96 -12.29 -2.05
N ILE A 456 -9.08 -12.45 -2.75
CA ILE A 456 -10.36 -12.85 -2.13
C ILE A 456 -10.25 -14.23 -1.49
N GLU A 457 -9.54 -15.18 -2.12
CA GLU A 457 -9.31 -16.49 -1.54
C GLU A 457 -8.54 -16.40 -0.21
N GLN A 458 -7.52 -15.55 -0.13
CA GLN A 458 -6.75 -15.39 1.11
C GLN A 458 -7.55 -14.69 2.20
N THR A 459 -8.25 -13.60 1.88
CA THR A 459 -9.05 -12.85 2.86
C THR A 459 -10.16 -13.70 3.48
N ARG A 460 -10.76 -14.62 2.72
CA ARG A 460 -11.75 -15.59 3.23
C ARG A 460 -11.22 -16.47 4.37
N LYS A 461 -9.91 -16.74 4.42
CA LYS A 461 -9.28 -17.53 5.50
C LYS A 461 -9.30 -16.79 6.85
N HIS A 462 -9.38 -15.45 6.81
CA HIS A 462 -9.33 -14.58 7.98
C HIS A 462 -10.69 -13.95 8.34
N GLY A 463 -11.78 -14.34 7.68
CA GLY A 463 -13.11 -13.73 7.86
C GLY A 463 -13.71 -13.82 9.28
N ARG A 464 -13.07 -14.55 10.22
CA ARG A 464 -13.45 -14.56 11.64
C ARG A 464 -13.12 -13.25 12.34
N LEU A 465 -12.04 -12.56 11.95
CA LEU A 465 -11.63 -11.29 12.55
C LEU A 465 -12.74 -10.24 12.51
N LEU A 466 -13.49 -10.17 11.41
CA LEU A 466 -14.59 -9.23 11.27
C LEU A 466 -15.78 -9.54 12.18
N LYS A 467 -15.92 -10.77 12.69
CA LYS A 467 -16.96 -11.11 13.66
C LYS A 467 -16.58 -10.74 15.08
N ASP A 468 -15.30 -10.64 15.37
CA ASP A 468 -14.78 -10.31 16.71
C ASP A 468 -14.63 -8.79 16.89
N LEU A 469 -14.57 -8.04 15.79
CA LEU A 469 -14.49 -6.57 15.77
C LEU A 469 -15.86 -5.87 15.79
N ASN A 470 -16.94 -6.58 15.45
CA ASN A 470 -18.33 -6.09 15.41
C ASN A 470 -19.16 -6.70 16.56
#